data_AF-A0AA40RTV1-F1
#
_entry.id   AF-A0AA40RTV1-F1
#
_cell.length_a   1.000
_cell.length_b   1.000
_cell.length_c   1.000
_cell.angle_alpha   90.00
_cell.angle_beta   90.00
_cell.angle_gamma   90.00
#
_symmetry.space_group_name_H-M   'P 1'
#
loop_
_entity.id
_entity.type
_entity.pdbx_description
1 polymer ?
#
loop_
_entity_poly.entity_id
_entity_poly.type
_entity_poly.pdbx_seq_one_letter_code
_entity_poly.pdbx_strand_id
1 'polypeptide(L)'
;MKLQYARLLSGTATRPVQRTPQFPIPVEFDFDAPERCARRVFALMGHAAGGVPIQGCRLRINRERRTAHLIGAGVHVLYRDATLPMVTVSEAKDMVRRKVEEAFDLGTIAPFISPLSTTGANHEVL
;
A
#
# COMPACT_ATOMS: atom_id res chain seq x y z
N MET A 1 -7.61 1.73 -12.19
CA MET A 1 -7.33 0.34 -11.72
C MET A 1 -7.75 0.23 -10.28
N LYS A 2 -8.49 -0.80 -9.85
CA LYS A 2 -9.11 -0.82 -8.52
C LYS A 2 -8.27 -1.50 -7.43
N LEU A 3 -8.41 -1.01 -6.21
CA LEU A 3 -7.91 -1.63 -4.99
C LEU A 3 -8.57 -3.00 -4.79
N GLN A 4 -7.77 -4.06 -4.69
CA GLN A 4 -8.26 -5.41 -4.40
C GLN A 4 -8.23 -5.71 -2.91
N TYR A 5 -7.13 -5.37 -2.24
CA TYR A 5 -7.03 -5.42 -0.78
C TYR A 5 -5.95 -4.49 -0.25
N ALA A 6 -6.11 -4.10 1.02
CA ALA A 6 -5.09 -3.49 1.85
C ALA A 6 -5.04 -4.27 3.18
N ARG A 7 -3.85 -4.72 3.58
CA ARG A 7 -3.69 -5.61 4.73
C ARG A 7 -2.51 -5.19 5.61
N LEU A 8 -2.72 -5.32 6.91
CA LEU A 8 -1.69 -5.27 7.93
C LEU A 8 -1.34 -6.71 8.37
N LEU A 9 -0.06 -6.99 8.48
CA LEU A 9 0.50 -8.28 8.87
C LEU A 9 1.23 -8.06 10.20
N SER A 10 0.80 -8.75 11.25
CA SER A 10 1.39 -8.66 12.59
C SER A 10 1.49 -10.04 13.21
N GLY A 11 2.71 -10.57 13.31
CA GLY A 11 2.94 -11.96 13.73
C GLY A 11 2.22 -12.92 12.78
N THR A 12 1.31 -13.72 13.32
CA THR A 12 0.47 -14.66 12.54
C THR A 12 -0.86 -14.04 12.08
N ALA A 13 -1.19 -12.82 12.52
CA ALA A 13 -2.46 -12.17 12.22
C ALA A 13 -2.38 -11.34 10.93
N THR A 14 -3.41 -11.49 10.09
CA THR A 14 -3.65 -10.62 8.92
C THR A 14 -4.94 -9.84 9.16
N ARG A 15 -4.86 -8.51 9.17
CA ARG A 15 -6.02 -7.63 9.38
C ARG A 15 -6.30 -6.83 8.11
N PRO A 16 -7.52 -6.87 7.56
CA PRO A 16 -7.87 -6.00 6.45
C PRO A 16 -7.95 -4.55 6.94
N VAL A 17 -7.42 -3.62 6.16
CA VAL A 17 -7.65 -2.19 6.37
C VAL A 17 -8.80 -1.79 5.46
N GLN A 18 -9.93 -1.45 6.08
CA GLN A 18 -11.08 -0.96 5.36
C GLN A 18 -10.90 0.52 5.03
N ARG A 19 -11.39 0.92 3.85
CA ARG A 19 -11.47 2.33 3.49
C ARG A 19 -12.53 2.98 4.36
N THR A 20 -12.13 4.00 5.11
CA THR A 20 -13.03 4.85 5.88
C THR A 20 -12.73 6.31 5.55
N PRO A 21 -13.60 7.27 5.95
CA PRO A 21 -13.27 8.69 5.82
C PRO A 21 -11.95 9.08 6.52
N GLN A 22 -11.61 8.41 7.62
CA GLN A 22 -10.35 8.62 8.37
C GLN A 22 -9.14 8.00 7.65
N PHE A 23 -9.34 6.91 6.91
CA PHE A 23 -8.32 6.22 6.14
C PHE A 23 -8.74 6.14 4.66
N PRO A 24 -8.67 7.26 3.91
CA PRO A 24 -9.14 7.31 2.52
C PRO A 24 -8.13 6.68 1.56
N ILE A 25 -7.90 5.37 1.70
CA ILE A 25 -7.08 4.60 0.77
C ILE A 25 -7.67 4.80 -0.64
N PRO A 26 -6.86 5.26 -1.61
CA PRO A 26 -7.31 5.44 -2.98
C PRO A 26 -7.97 4.18 -3.52
N VAL A 27 -9.14 4.34 -4.13
CA VAL A 27 -9.78 3.23 -4.86
C VAL A 27 -8.96 2.90 -6.10
N GLU A 28 -8.32 3.91 -6.68
CA GLU A 28 -7.52 3.73 -7.88
C GLU A 28 -6.04 4.04 -7.69
N PHE A 29 -5.21 3.23 -8.35
CA PHE A 29 -3.77 3.47 -8.45
C PHE A 29 -3.45 4.33 -9.67
N ASP A 30 -2.65 5.36 -9.45
CA ASP A 30 -2.13 6.26 -10.47
C ASP A 30 -0.81 5.69 -11.02
N PHE A 31 -0.84 5.26 -12.28
CA PHE A 31 0.32 4.68 -12.98
C PHE A 31 1.17 5.75 -13.70
N ASP A 32 0.70 6.99 -13.77
CA ASP A 32 1.44 8.11 -14.35
C ASP A 32 2.37 8.73 -13.29
N ALA A 33 1.96 8.70 -12.01
CA ALA A 33 2.79 9.07 -10.86
C ALA A 33 2.89 7.94 -9.80
N PRO A 34 3.47 6.77 -10.15
CA PRO A 34 3.39 5.55 -9.35
C PRO A 34 4.03 5.67 -7.97
N GLU A 35 5.23 6.28 -7.87
CA GLU A 35 5.91 6.46 -6.58
C GLU A 35 5.15 7.37 -5.63
N ARG A 36 4.63 8.50 -6.14
CA ARG A 36 3.85 9.46 -5.34
C ARG A 36 2.57 8.80 -4.83
N CYS A 37 1.88 8.04 -5.68
CA CYS A 37 0.70 7.28 -5.29
C CYS A 37 1.04 6.26 -4.20
N ALA A 38 2.10 5.47 -4.39
CA ALA A 38 2.52 4.46 -3.43
C ALA A 38 2.94 5.07 -2.08
N ARG A 39 3.67 6.18 -2.08
CA ARG A 39 4.06 6.87 -0.85
C ARG A 39 2.86 7.32 -0.03
N ARG A 40 1.84 7.87 -0.69
CA ARG A 40 0.57 8.24 -0.04
C ARG A 40 -0.13 7.04 0.58
N VAL A 41 -0.19 5.92 -0.14
CA VAL A 41 -0.82 4.69 0.37
C VAL A 41 -0.07 4.15 1.59
N PHE A 42 1.27 4.08 1.54
CA PHE A 42 2.07 3.65 2.69
C PHE A 42 1.89 4.56 3.90
N ALA A 43 1.82 5.87 3.71
CA ALA A 43 1.55 6.81 4.81
C ALA A 43 0.17 6.55 5.46
N LEU A 44 -0.87 6.28 4.66
CA LEU A 44 -2.19 5.90 5.17
C LEU A 44 -2.17 4.56 5.90
N MET A 45 -1.41 3.58 5.39
CA MET A 45 -1.26 2.28 6.05
C MET A 45 -0.50 2.38 7.37
N GLY A 46 0.54 3.23 7.45
CA GLY A 46 1.24 3.53 8.69
C GLY A 46 0.34 4.17 9.75
N HIS A 47 -0.57 5.05 9.32
CA HIS A 47 -1.60 5.61 10.21
C HIS A 47 -2.55 4.52 10.71
N ALA A 48 -3.06 3.68 9.81
CA ALA A 48 -3.93 2.55 10.17
C ALA A 48 -3.24 1.51 11.07
N ALA A 49 -1.90 1.41 11.01
CA ALA A 49 -1.08 0.57 11.86
C ALA A 49 -0.79 1.17 13.25
N GLY A 50 -1.45 2.26 13.63
CA GLY A 50 -1.25 2.94 14.92
C GLY A 50 -0.28 4.11 14.87
N GLY A 51 -0.01 4.67 13.69
CA GLY A 51 0.86 5.84 13.54
C GLY A 51 2.34 5.53 13.57
N VAL A 52 2.74 4.36 13.06
CA VAL A 52 4.16 3.96 12.95
C VAL A 52 4.68 4.13 11.52
N PRO A 53 5.96 4.51 11.34
CA PRO A 53 6.59 4.49 10.02
C PRO A 53 6.63 3.07 9.45
N ILE A 54 6.36 2.95 8.15
CA ILE A 54 6.48 1.67 7.45
C ILE A 54 7.89 1.59 6.83
N GLN A 55 8.63 0.55 7.21
CA GLN A 55 10.01 0.33 6.75
C GLN A 55 10.05 -0.55 5.49
N GLY A 56 11.12 -0.42 4.70
CA GLY A 56 11.39 -1.28 3.54
C GLY A 56 10.29 -1.23 2.48
N CYS A 57 9.67 -0.06 2.30
CA CYS A 57 8.59 0.19 1.37
C CYS A 57 9.07 -0.01 -0.06
N ARG A 58 8.47 -0.96 -0.75
CA ARG A 58 8.74 -1.29 -2.15
C ARG A 58 7.44 -1.27 -2.94
N LEU A 59 7.51 -0.71 -4.13
CA LEU A 59 6.45 -0.76 -5.13
C LEU A 59 6.90 -1.64 -6.28
N ARG A 60 6.04 -2.57 -6.70
CA ARG A 60 6.22 -3.35 -7.92
C ARG A 60 5.01 -3.13 -8.81
N ILE A 61 5.22 -2.66 -10.03
CA ILE A 61 4.13 -2.43 -11.00
C ILE A 61 4.35 -3.27 -12.25
N ASN A 62 3.24 -3.68 -12.85
CA ASN A 62 3.21 -4.23 -14.19
C ASN A 62 2.25 -3.38 -15.02
N ARG A 63 2.77 -2.63 -15.99
CA ARG A 63 1.94 -1.74 -16.83
C ARG A 63 1.07 -2.50 -17.82
N GLU A 64 1.55 -3.61 -18.38
CA GLU A 64 0.78 -4.45 -19.32
C GLU A 64 -0.53 -4.94 -18.70
N ARG A 65 -0.46 -5.41 -17.45
CA ARG A 65 -1.62 -5.92 -16.68
C ARG A 65 -2.22 -4.87 -15.76
N ARG A 66 -1.64 -3.67 -15.74
CA ARG A 66 -1.97 -2.57 -14.85
C ARG A 66 -2.06 -2.99 -13.38
N THR A 67 -1.17 -3.85 -12.89
CA THR A 67 -1.16 -4.28 -11.47
C THR A 67 -0.12 -3.50 -10.68
N ALA A 68 -0.40 -3.24 -9.41
CA ALA A 68 0.54 -2.60 -8.48
C ALA A 68 0.53 -3.32 -7.13
N HIS A 69 1.71 -3.75 -6.69
CA HIS A 69 1.94 -4.39 -5.40
C HIS A 69 2.79 -3.45 -4.54
N LEU A 70 2.26 -3.06 -3.39
CA LEU A 70 2.96 -2.25 -2.41
C LEU A 70 3.25 -3.15 -1.21
N ILE A 71 4.53 -3.32 -0.91
CA ILE A 71 5.02 -4.23 0.12
C ILE A 71 5.92 -3.44 1.06
N GLY A 72 5.66 -3.51 2.36
CA GLY A 72 6.51 -2.95 3.41
C GLY A 72 6.47 -3.81 4.65
N ALA A 73 7.25 -3.46 5.67
CA ALA A 73 7.22 -4.16 6.95
C ALA A 73 5.80 -4.16 7.53
N GLY A 74 5.18 -5.34 7.59
CA GLY A 74 3.81 -5.49 8.09
C GLY A 74 2.70 -4.96 7.16
N VAL A 75 2.99 -4.59 5.91
CA VAL A 75 2.02 -3.98 4.98
C VAL A 75 2.02 -4.70 3.64
N HIS A 76 0.82 -5.02 3.14
CA HIS A 76 0.63 -5.49 1.78
C HIS A 76 -0.64 -4.89 1.16
N VAL A 77 -0.48 -4.14 0.07
CA VAL A 77 -1.59 -3.55 -0.69
C VAL A 77 -1.49 -3.99 -2.15
N LEU A 78 -2.63 -4.41 -2.71
CA LEU A 78 -2.73 -4.86 -4.10
C LEU A 78 -3.79 -4.05 -4.86
N TYR A 79 -3.36 -3.46 -5.97
CA TYR A 79 -4.24 -2.92 -6.99
C TYR A 79 -4.19 -3.84 -8.21
N ARG A 80 -5.35 -4.37 -8.58
CA ARG A 80 -5.52 -5.33 -9.68
C ARG A 80 -6.97 -5.35 -10.11
N ASP A 81 -7.19 -5.58 -11.40
CA ASP A 81 -8.52 -5.78 -11.92
C ASP A 81 -8.96 -7.20 -11.58
N ALA A 82 -10.05 -7.31 -10.82
CA ALA A 82 -10.59 -8.59 -10.38
C ALA A 82 -11.11 -9.44 -11.55
N THR A 83 -11.44 -8.81 -12.69
CA THR A 83 -11.90 -9.50 -13.90
C THR A 83 -10.77 -10.18 -14.67
N LEU A 84 -9.51 -9.77 -14.45
CA LEU A 84 -8.38 -10.42 -15.10
C LEU A 84 -8.23 -11.86 -14.55
N PRO A 85 -7.90 -12.84 -15.40
CA PRO A 85 -7.59 -14.19 -14.94
C PRO A 85 -6.33 -14.18 -14.07
N MET A 86 -6.24 -15.14 -13.16
CA MET A 86 -5.00 -15.39 -12.41
C MET A 86 -3.89 -15.77 -13.38
N VAL A 87 -2.66 -15.36 -13.07
CA VAL A 87 -1.49 -15.68 -13.88
C VAL A 87 -1.15 -17.15 -13.68
N THR A 88 -1.03 -17.90 -14.77
CA THR A 88 -0.49 -19.26 -14.70
C THR A 88 1.01 -19.23 -14.38
N VAL A 89 1.56 -20.36 -13.94
CA VAL A 89 3.00 -20.48 -13.67
C VAL A 89 3.83 -20.17 -14.92
N SER A 90 3.40 -20.63 -16.10
CA SER A 90 4.10 -20.38 -17.37
C SER A 90 4.10 -18.90 -17.74
N GLU A 91 2.94 -18.24 -17.67
CA GLU A 91 2.83 -16.80 -17.92
C GLU A 91 3.67 -15.99 -16.94
N ALA A 92 3.69 -16.37 -15.66
CA ALA A 92 4.51 -15.70 -14.66
C ALA A 92 6.00 -15.81 -14.99
N LYS A 93 6.48 -16.98 -15.42
CA LYS A 93 7.87 -17.17 -15.87
C LYS A 93 8.19 -16.32 -17.10
N ASP A 94 7.28 -16.25 -18.07
CA ASP A 94 7.46 -15.45 -19.28
C ASP A 94 7.48 -13.95 -18.96
N MET A 95 6.62 -13.49 -18.04
CA MET A 95 6.63 -12.12 -17.56
C MET A 95 7.96 -11.77 -16.87
N VAL A 96 8.47 -12.64 -16.00
CA VAL A 96 9.79 -12.47 -15.37
C VAL A 96 10.89 -12.40 -16.42
N ARG A 97 10.89 -13.30 -17.41
CA ARG A 97 11.88 -13.34 -18.48
C ARG A 97 11.88 -12.06 -19.32
N ARG A 98 10.68 -11.53 -19.61
CA ARG A 98 10.48 -10.27 -20.33
C ARG A 98 10.74 -9.02 -19.49
N LYS A 99 10.97 -9.15 -18.18
CA LYS A 99 11.18 -8.03 -17.24
C LYS A 99 10.08 -6.97 -17.32
N VAL A 100 8.82 -7.40 -17.46
CA VAL A 100 7.66 -6.49 -17.59
C VAL A 100 7.30 -5.75 -16.29
N GLU A 101 8.00 -6.06 -15.21
CA GLU A 101 7.74 -5.50 -13.90
C GLU A 101 8.78 -4.45 -13.55
N GLU A 102 8.32 -3.26 -13.19
CA GLU A 102 9.14 -2.17 -12.67
C GLU A 102 9.09 -2.23 -11.14
N ALA A 103 10.25 -2.11 -10.49
CA ALA A 103 10.37 -2.10 -9.05
C ALA A 103 10.97 -0.76 -8.58
N PHE A 104 10.36 -0.16 -7.57
CA PHE A 104 10.80 1.08 -6.95
C PHE A 104 11.05 0.82 -5.46
N ASP A 105 12.24 1.18 -5.00
CA ASP A 105 12.57 1.21 -3.57
C ASP A 105 12.25 2.59 -3.01
N LEU A 106 11.32 2.66 -2.06
CA LEU A 106 10.83 3.90 -1.49
C LEU A 106 11.39 4.15 -0.08
N GLY A 107 12.18 3.21 0.46
CA GLY A 107 12.80 3.30 1.78
C GLY A 107 11.79 3.23 2.93
N THR A 108 11.90 4.15 3.90
CA THR A 108 10.98 4.26 5.04
C THR A 108 10.02 5.41 4.81
N ILE A 109 8.72 5.19 5.10
CA ILE A 109 7.67 6.19 4.90
C ILE A 109 6.99 6.48 6.22
N ALA A 110 6.99 7.75 6.61
CA ALA A 110 6.28 8.24 7.78
C ALA A 110 4.75 8.13 7.62
N PRO A 111 4.01 7.89 8.71
CA PRO A 111 2.56 7.78 8.66
C PRO A 111 1.93 9.14 8.33
N PHE A 112 0.74 9.10 7.73
CA PHE A 112 -0.09 10.28 7.59
C PHE A 112 -0.65 10.68 8.97
N ILE A 113 -0.39 11.90 9.43
CA ILE A 113 -0.99 12.43 10.65
C ILE A 113 -2.13 13.34 10.22
N SER A 114 -3.38 12.92 10.47
CA SER A 114 -4.53 13.79 10.24
C SER A 114 -4.48 14.97 11.21
N PRO A 115 -4.65 16.22 10.75
CA PRO A 115 -4.69 17.40 11.63
C PRO A 115 -5.88 17.40 12.61
N LEU A 116 -6.82 16.46 12.49
CA LEU A 116 -7.94 16.27 13.43
C LEU A 116 -7.59 15.40 14.66
N SER A 117 -6.34 14.92 14.77
CA SER A 117 -5.89 14.03 15.85
C SER A 117 -5.21 14.76 17.04
N THR A 118 -5.13 16.09 17.03
CA THR A 118 -4.42 16.90 18.05
C THR A 118 -5.27 17.38 19.23
N THR A 119 -6.51 16.90 19.38
CA THR A 119 -7.32 17.14 20.59
C THR A 119 -7.26 15.93 21.50
N GLY A 120 -6.25 15.87 22.39
CA GLY A 120 -6.25 14.88 23.47
C GLY A 120 -4.90 14.59 24.12
N ALA A 121 -4.17 15.61 24.58
CA ALA A 121 -3.13 15.46 25.62
C ALA A 121 -2.70 16.84 26.14
N ASN A 122 -3.57 17.53 26.88
CA ASN A 122 -3.21 18.62 27.77
C ASN A 122 -4.19 18.62 28.96
N HIS A 123 -4.04 17.60 29.79
CA HIS A 123 -4.53 17.47 31.16
C HIS A 123 -3.34 16.79 31.88
N GLU A 124 -2.68 17.28 32.92
CA GLU A 124 -2.89 18.36 33.88
C GLU A 124 -1.50 18.83 34.34
N VAL A 125 -1.29 20.14 34.47
CA VAL A 125 -0.32 20.69 35.44
C VAL A 125 -1.00 21.90 36.06
N LEU A 126 -1.67 21.66 37.19
CA LEU A 126 -1.88 22.61 38.28
C LEU A 126 -1.91 21.82 39.59
#